data_AF-A0A7S0RMW7-F1
#
_entry.id   AF-A0A7S0RMW7-F1
#
_cell.length_a   1.000
_cell.length_b   1.000
_cell.length_c   1.000
_cell.angle_alpha   90.00
_cell.angle_beta   90.00
_cell.angle_gamma   90.00
#
_symmetry.space_group_name_H-M   'P 1'
#
loop_
_entity.id
_entity.type
_entity.pdbx_description
1 polymer ?
#
loop_
_entity_poly.entity_id
_entity_poly.type
_entity_poly.pdbx_seq_one_letter_code
_entity_poly.pdbx_strand_id
1 'polypeptide(L)'
;GSEERERERKKRSRGRLPPGWESDSDDDMDVSKMLRRITGYDPSRYKDEDEDDREMVASFDQIQREEKRSAALGRQYDKEEEERERMRQEEKRARKLARKAK
;
A
#
# COMPACT_ATOMS: atom_id res chain seq x y z
N GLY A 1 -42.78 -29.40 29.75
CA GLY A 1 -41.67 -30.34 30.03
C GLY A 1 -40.43 -29.56 30.42
N SER A 2 -39.58 -30.14 31.26
CA SER A 2 -38.32 -29.54 31.73
C SER A 2 -37.38 -29.13 30.58
N GLU A 3 -37.42 -29.84 29.45
CA GLU A 3 -36.60 -29.55 28.25
C GLU A 3 -36.98 -28.23 27.54
N GLU A 4 -38.26 -27.84 27.58
CA GLU A 4 -38.74 -26.64 26.89
C GLU A 4 -38.28 -25.36 27.62
N ARG A 5 -38.22 -25.42 28.96
CA ARG A 5 -37.71 -24.35 29.82
C ARG A 5 -36.19 -24.22 29.74
N GLU A 6 -35.48 -25.31 29.47
CA GLU A 6 -34.03 -25.29 29.29
C GLU A 6 -33.62 -24.67 27.94
N ARG A 7 -34.39 -24.94 26.88
CA ARG A 7 -34.23 -24.28 25.57
C ARG A 7 -34.47 -22.77 25.65
N GLU A 8 -35.47 -22.34 26.42
CA GLU A 8 -35.79 -20.92 26.61
C GLU A 8 -34.73 -20.19 27.46
N ARG A 9 -34.14 -20.86 28.46
CA ARG A 9 -33.03 -20.32 29.26
C ARG A 9 -31.74 -20.15 28.45
N LYS A 10 -31.42 -21.09 27.55
CA LYS A 10 -30.24 -21.00 26.67
C LYS A 10 -30.34 -19.87 25.63
N LYS A 11 -31.56 -19.51 25.22
CA LYS A 11 -31.80 -18.33 24.35
C LYS A 11 -31.58 -17.00 25.07
N ARG A 12 -31.79 -16.96 26.39
CA ARG A 12 -31.68 -15.74 27.23
C ARG A 12 -30.31 -15.55 27.87
N SER A 13 -29.41 -16.54 27.79
CA SER A 13 -28.05 -16.47 28.34
C SER A 13 -26.99 -15.97 27.35
N ARG A 14 -27.36 -15.63 26.12
CA ARG A 14 -26.48 -14.88 25.22
C ARG A 14 -26.60 -13.41 25.60
N GLY A 15 -25.65 -12.94 26.41
CA GLY A 15 -25.58 -11.54 26.84
C GLY A 15 -25.72 -10.61 25.64
N ARG A 16 -26.66 -9.67 25.72
CA ARG A 16 -26.81 -8.62 24.71
C ARG A 16 -25.59 -7.72 24.81
N LEU A 17 -24.72 -7.79 23.80
CA LEU A 17 -23.63 -6.85 23.61
C LEU A 17 -24.21 -5.45 23.29
N PRO A 18 -23.47 -4.37 23.60
CA PRO A 18 -23.92 -3.01 23.31
C PRO A 18 -24.17 -2.79 21.81
N PRO A 19 -25.15 -1.95 21.43
CA PRO A 19 -25.45 -1.69 20.03
C PRO A 19 -24.21 -1.11 19.33
N GLY A 20 -23.73 -1.80 18.29
CA GLY A 20 -22.47 -1.52 17.59
C GLY A 20 -21.36 -2.55 17.81
N TRP A 21 -21.56 -3.53 18.70
CA TRP A 21 -20.66 -4.67 18.94
C TRP A 21 -21.41 -5.99 18.87
N GLU A 22 -22.32 -6.12 17.90
CA GLU A 22 -22.86 -7.42 17.53
C GLU A 22 -21.68 -8.26 17.02
N SER A 23 -21.21 -9.19 17.84
CA SER A 23 -20.35 -10.26 17.36
C SER A 23 -21.21 -11.07 16.39
N ASP A 24 -21.02 -10.82 15.10
CA ASP A 24 -21.44 -11.64 13.97
C ASP A 24 -20.72 -13.00 14.06
N SER A 25 -21.02 -13.74 15.13
CA SER A 25 -20.49 -15.06 15.40
C SER A 25 -21.38 -16.07 14.68
N ASP A 26 -21.46 -15.93 13.37
CA ASP A 26 -22.12 -16.87 12.46
C ASP A 26 -21.53 -16.88 11.04
N ASP A 27 -20.28 -16.44 10.83
CA ASP A 27 -19.63 -16.68 9.54
C ASP A 27 -18.12 -16.90 9.70
N ASP A 28 -17.64 -17.93 9.03
CA ASP A 28 -16.25 -18.12 8.66
C ASP A 28 -15.72 -16.80 8.08
N MET A 29 -15.14 -15.92 8.91
CA MET A 29 -14.36 -14.81 8.40
C MET A 29 -13.21 -15.42 7.61
N ASP A 30 -13.40 -15.54 6.29
CA ASP A 30 -12.41 -16.06 5.36
C ASP A 30 -11.13 -15.27 5.59
N VAL A 31 -10.21 -15.84 6.36
CA VAL A 31 -8.89 -15.24 6.65
C VAL A 31 -8.23 -14.87 5.33
N SER A 32 -8.46 -15.65 4.28
CA SER A 32 -8.08 -15.36 2.90
C SER A 32 -8.63 -14.04 2.35
N LYS A 33 -9.92 -13.71 2.57
CA LYS A 33 -10.51 -12.43 2.14
C LYS A 33 -9.89 -11.25 2.89
N MET A 34 -9.65 -11.40 4.20
CA MET A 34 -8.98 -10.37 5.00
C MET A 34 -7.54 -10.15 4.55
N LEU A 35 -6.78 -11.21 4.33
CA LEU A 35 -5.39 -11.14 3.86
C LEU A 35 -5.31 -10.48 2.47
N ARG A 36 -6.19 -10.85 1.52
CA ARG A 36 -6.25 -10.21 0.19
C ARG A 36 -6.48 -8.70 0.28
N ARG A 37 -7.33 -8.24 1.21
CA ARG A 37 -7.58 -6.81 1.44
C ARG A 37 -6.35 -6.08 2.01
N ILE A 38 -5.60 -6.73 2.89
CA ILE A 38 -4.41 -6.14 3.52
C ILE A 38 -3.23 -6.10 2.54
N THR A 39 -2.99 -7.18 1.81
CA THR A 39 -1.82 -7.32 0.94
C THR A 39 -2.04 -6.80 -0.48
N GLY A 40 -3.30 -6.58 -0.87
CA GLY A 40 -3.68 -6.28 -2.26
C GLY A 40 -3.50 -7.48 -3.19
N TYR A 41 -3.28 -8.69 -2.64
CA TYR A 41 -3.13 -9.90 -3.43
C TYR A 41 -4.46 -10.26 -4.10
N ASP A 42 -4.40 -10.43 -5.41
CA ASP A 42 -5.53 -10.83 -6.23
C ASP A 42 -5.13 -12.04 -7.09
N PRO A 43 -5.58 -13.26 -6.73
CA PRO A 43 -5.26 -14.47 -7.48
C PRO A 43 -5.67 -14.41 -8.95
N SER A 44 -6.64 -13.55 -9.30
CA SER A 44 -7.10 -13.43 -10.68
C SER A 44 -6.05 -12.84 -11.62
N ARG A 45 -5.07 -12.09 -11.11
CA ARG A 45 -3.98 -11.49 -11.89
C ARG A 45 -2.95 -12.50 -12.38
N TYR A 46 -2.90 -13.66 -11.73
CA TYR A 46 -1.89 -14.70 -11.93
C TYR A 46 -2.45 -15.94 -12.63
N LYS A 47 -3.72 -15.90 -13.07
CA LYS A 47 -4.41 -17.06 -13.65
C LYS A 47 -3.81 -17.54 -14.97
N ASP A 48 -3.26 -16.60 -15.73
CA ASP A 48 -2.71 -16.83 -17.07
C ASP A 48 -1.17 -16.69 -17.08
N GLU A 49 -0.54 -16.57 -15.91
CA GLU A 49 0.92 -16.54 -15.80
C GLU A 49 1.48 -17.95 -16.01
N ASP A 50 2.60 -18.03 -16.74
CA ASP A 50 3.36 -19.26 -16.83
C ASP A 50 4.17 -19.48 -15.55
N GLU A 51 4.29 -20.74 -15.12
CA GLU A 51 5.12 -21.11 -13.97
C GLU A 51 6.63 -21.14 -14.35
N ASP A 52 7.01 -20.67 -15.54
CA ASP A 52 8.39 -20.71 -16.03
C ASP A 52 9.22 -19.56 -15.44
N ASP A 53 10.05 -19.88 -14.46
CA ASP A 53 10.86 -18.92 -13.72
C ASP A 53 12.25 -18.68 -14.34
N ARG A 54 12.58 -19.32 -15.47
CA ARG A 54 13.93 -19.29 -16.04
C ARG A 54 14.41 -17.90 -16.45
N GLU A 55 13.49 -16.98 -16.75
CA GLU A 55 13.80 -15.61 -17.17
C GLU A 55 13.81 -14.58 -16.02
N MET A 56 13.55 -15.01 -14.79
CA MET A 56 13.45 -14.12 -13.63
C MET A 56 14.80 -13.56 -13.16
N VAL A 57 15.91 -14.12 -13.64
CA VAL A 57 17.28 -13.73 -13.24
C VAL A 57 17.97 -12.97 -14.37
N ALA A 58 18.42 -11.75 -14.07
CA ALA A 58 19.20 -10.95 -15.00
C ALA A 58 20.64 -11.46 -15.12
N SER A 59 21.18 -11.42 -16.33
CA SER A 59 22.61 -11.67 -16.59
C SER A 59 23.48 -10.51 -16.09
N PHE A 60 24.76 -10.79 -15.87
CA PHE A 60 25.74 -9.78 -15.44
C PHE A 60 25.78 -8.56 -16.38
N ASP A 61 25.74 -8.78 -17.69
CA ASP A 61 25.75 -7.70 -18.68
C ASP A 61 24.46 -6.88 -18.68
N GLN A 62 23.32 -7.47 -18.33
CA GLN A 62 22.07 -6.73 -18.13
C GLN A 62 22.19 -5.83 -16.90
N ILE A 63 22.69 -6.36 -15.79
CA ILE A 63 22.90 -5.61 -14.54
C ILE A 63 23.83 -4.42 -14.79
N GLN A 64 25.00 -4.64 -15.40
CA GLN A 64 25.96 -3.56 -15.66
C GLN A 64 25.40 -2.45 -16.57
N ARG A 65 24.57 -2.81 -17.56
CA ARG A 65 23.92 -1.81 -18.43
C ARG A 65 22.91 -0.99 -17.65
N GLU A 66 22.10 -1.63 -16.81
CA GLU A 66 21.11 -0.94 -15.98
C GLU A 66 21.77 -0.04 -14.94
N GLU A 67 22.85 -0.50 -14.30
CA GLU A 67 23.64 0.33 -13.37
C GLU A 67 24.20 1.58 -14.05
N LYS A 68 24.78 1.45 -15.25
CA LYS A 68 25.28 2.61 -16.02
C LYS A 68 24.16 3.58 -16.37
N ARG A 69 23.00 3.07 -16.76
CA ARG A 69 21.82 3.88 -17.09
C ARG A 69 21.29 4.61 -15.86
N SER A 70 21.15 3.90 -14.74
CA SER A 70 20.71 4.46 -13.46
C SER A 70 21.66 5.56 -12.99
N ALA A 71 22.96 5.33 -13.04
CA ALA A 71 23.96 6.34 -12.67
C ALA A 71 23.93 7.58 -13.58
N ALA A 72 23.66 7.39 -14.88
CA ALA A 72 23.52 8.51 -15.81
C ALA A 72 22.26 9.34 -15.52
N LEU A 73 21.13 8.68 -15.31
CA LEU A 73 19.86 9.32 -14.95
C LEU A 73 19.96 10.05 -13.59
N GLY A 74 20.58 9.43 -12.58
CA GLY A 74 20.81 10.07 -11.28
C GLY A 74 21.54 11.40 -11.42
N ARG A 75 22.65 11.41 -12.18
CA ARG A 75 23.39 12.66 -12.44
C ARG A 75 22.58 13.71 -13.23
N GLN A 76 21.64 13.29 -14.07
CA GLN A 76 20.77 14.22 -14.79
C GLN A 76 19.73 14.82 -13.83
N TYR A 77 19.06 13.99 -13.04
CA TYR A 77 18.09 14.45 -12.03
C TYR A 77 18.72 15.40 -11.00
N ASP A 78 19.93 15.11 -10.54
CA ASP A 78 20.65 16.00 -9.61
C ASP A 78 20.89 17.38 -10.21
N LYS A 79 21.31 17.45 -11.48
CA LYS A 79 21.53 18.72 -12.18
C LYS A 79 20.23 19.49 -12.39
N GLU A 80 19.17 18.81 -12.81
CA GLU A 80 17.87 19.44 -13.01
C GLU A 80 17.30 20.02 -11.69
N GLU A 81 17.48 19.31 -10.58
CA GLU A 81 17.05 19.82 -9.27
C GLU A 81 17.91 21.01 -8.81
N GLU A 82 19.22 21.00 -9.06
CA GLU A 82 20.10 22.12 -8.77
C GLU A 82 19.69 23.38 -9.55
N GLU A 83 19.39 23.24 -10.85
CA GLU A 83 18.91 24.34 -11.69
C GLU A 83 17.57 24.88 -11.20
N ARG A 84 16.62 23.99 -10.88
CA ARG A 84 15.33 24.36 -10.32
C ARG A 84 15.48 25.08 -8.98
N GLU A 85 16.42 24.65 -8.14
CA GLU A 85 16.70 25.32 -6.88
C GLU A 85 17.30 26.71 -7.08
N ARG A 86 18.27 26.87 -8.00
CA ARG A 86 18.84 28.18 -8.35
C ARG A 86 17.76 29.17 -8.76
N MET A 87 16.85 28.77 -9.66
CA MET A 87 15.72 29.61 -10.09
C MET A 87 14.84 30.02 -8.90
N ARG A 88 14.46 29.07 -8.03
CA ARG A 88 13.67 29.36 -6.81
C ARG A 88 14.40 30.32 -5.87
N GLN A 89 15.72 30.22 -5.75
CA GLN A 89 16.52 31.12 -4.91
C GLN A 89 16.58 32.53 -5.50
N GLU A 90 16.73 32.66 -6.82
CA GLU A 90 16.72 33.95 -7.51
C GLU A 90 15.38 34.66 -7.38
N GLU A 91 14.27 33.95 -7.60
CA GLU A 91 12.91 34.48 -7.38
C GLU A 91 12.72 34.95 -5.93
N LYS A 92 13.17 34.15 -4.95
CA LYS A 92 13.13 34.53 -3.53
C LYS A 92 13.96 35.80 -3.26
N ARG A 93 15.13 35.94 -3.89
CA ARG A 93 15.99 37.14 -3.75
C ARG A 93 15.31 38.36 -4.39
N ALA A 94 14.81 38.23 -5.61
CA ALA A 94 14.10 39.31 -6.32
C ALA A 94 12.88 39.78 -5.52
N ARG A 95 12.05 38.86 -4.99
CA ARG A 95 10.90 39.20 -4.13
C ARG A 95 11.31 39.93 -2.85
N LYS A 96 12.42 39.51 -2.22
CA LYS A 96 12.95 40.19 -1.02
C LYS A 96 13.41 41.61 -1.33
N LEU A 97 14.08 41.83 -2.47
CA LEU A 97 14.52 43.16 -2.90
C LEU A 97 13.31 44.06 -3.22
N ALA A 98 12.33 43.55 -3.96
CA ALA A 98 11.10 44.29 -4.27
C ALA A 98 10.31 44.70 -3.01
N ARG A 99 10.29 43.85 -1.97
CA ARG A 99 9.67 44.18 -0.68
C ARG A 99 10.44 45.23 0.12
N LYS A 100 11.75 45.36 -0.08
CA LYS A 100 12.60 46.36 0.60
C LYS A 100 12.59 47.71 -0.11
N ALA A 101 12.28 47.74 -1.41
CA ALA A 101 12.18 48.94 -2.22
C ALA A 101 10.79 49.61 -2.17
N LYS A 102 9.82 48.98 -1.52
CA LYS A 102 8.52 49.55 -1.13
C LYS A 102 8.60 50.06 0.30
#